data_AF-A0A077ZRM8-F1
#
_entry.id   AF-A0A077ZRM8-F1
#
_cell.length_a   1.000
_cell.length_b   1.000
_cell.length_c   1.000
_cell.angle_alpha   90.00
_cell.angle_beta   90.00
_cell.angle_gamma   90.00
#
_symmetry.space_group_name_H-M   'P 1'
#
loop_
_entity.id
_entity.type
_entity.pdbx_description
1 polymer ?
#
loop_
_entity_poly.entity_id
_entity_poly.type
_entity_poly.pdbx_seq_one_letter_code
_entity_poly.pdbx_strand_id
1 'polypeptide(L)' 'MDTFIPGKNLRNPEKLALKQANNAYADCIAKNFLGEWLKGANLSINEVCQEEYTKMQELDGENYPPLPFKLDTQ' A
#
# COMPACT_ATOMS: atom_id res chain seq x y z
N MET A 1 -22.58 6.58 15.64
CA MET A 1 -22.05 7.77 14.94
C MET A 1 -20.88 8.25 15.76
N ASP A 2 -19.65 8.11 15.27
CA ASP A 2 -18.47 8.61 15.98
C ASP A 2 -18.43 10.14 15.92
N THR A 3 -18.38 10.77 17.10
CA THR A 3 -18.30 12.22 17.26
C THR A 3 -16.96 12.72 16.74
N PHE A 4 -16.95 13.58 15.73
CA PHE A 4 -15.74 14.24 15.25
C PHE A 4 -15.21 15.19 16.32
N ILE A 5 -14.00 14.93 16.83
CA ILE A 5 -13.30 15.80 17.80
C ILE A 5 -12.24 16.60 17.03
N PRO A 6 -12.42 17.92 16.84
CA PRO A 6 -11.42 18.78 16.20
C PRO A 6 -10.11 18.73 16.98
N GLY A 7 -8.99 18.52 16.28
CA GLY A 7 -7.65 18.47 16.90
C GLY A 7 -7.19 17.08 17.37
N LYS A 8 -8.00 16.02 17.17
CA LYS A 8 -7.53 14.65 17.40
C LYS A 8 -6.42 14.33 16.40
N ASN A 9 -5.21 14.07 16.90
CA ASN A 9 -4.12 13.60 16.06
C ASN A 9 -4.48 12.23 15.47
N LEU A 10 -4.83 12.21 14.19
CA LEU A 10 -5.18 10.99 13.45
C LEU A 10 -3.95 10.17 13.03
N ARG A 11 -2.73 10.61 13.41
CA ARG A 11 -1.49 9.85 13.23
C ARG A 11 -1.48 8.69 14.20
N ASN A 12 -2.15 7.61 13.82
CA ASN A 12 -1.95 6.30 14.41
C ASN A 12 -0.57 5.77 13.97
N PRO A 13 0.30 5.29 14.88
CA PRO A 13 1.57 4.65 14.52
C PRO A 13 1.42 3.54 13.47
N GLU A 14 0.32 2.77 13.50
CA GLU A 14 0.03 1.71 12.52
C GLU A 14 -0.18 2.30 11.10
N LYS A 15 -0.95 3.39 11.01
CA LYS A 15 -1.17 4.12 9.75
C LYS A 15 0.08 4.85 9.26
N LEU A 16 0.98 5.23 10.18
CA LEU A 16 2.28 5.78 9.83
C LEU A 16 3.17 4.70 9.20
N ALA A 17 3.19 3.49 9.76
CA ALA A 17 3.92 2.37 9.19
C ALA A 17 3.39 2.00 7.79
N LEU A 18 2.08 1.95 7.61
CA LEU A 18 1.47 1.74 6.29
C LEU A 18 1.87 2.83 5.29
N LYS A 19 1.84 4.10 5.71
CA LYS A 19 2.29 5.20 4.86
C LYS A 19 3.76 5.06 4.46
N GLN A 20 4.62 4.65 5.38
CA GLN A 20 6.05 4.41 5.08
C GLN A 20 6.24 3.25 4.10
N ALA A 21 5.49 2.16 4.26
CA ALA A 21 5.51 1.04 3.32
C ALA A 21 5.01 1.44 1.92
N ASN A 22 3.94 2.22 1.83
CA ASN A 22 3.45 2.80 0.57
C ASN A 22 4.52 3.65 -0.14
N ASN A 23 5.20 4.52 0.61
CA ASN A 23 6.28 5.34 0.06
C ASN A 23 7.44 4.48 -0.44
N ALA A 24 7.82 3.43 0.30
CA ALA A 24 8.89 2.52 -0.11
C ALA A 24 8.53 1.77 -1.41
N TYR A 25 7.29 1.31 -1.54
CA TYR A 25 6.81 0.66 -2.77
C TYR A 25 6.83 1.63 -3.95
N ALA A 26 6.32 2.85 -3.78
CA ALA A 26 6.37 3.88 -4.83
C ALA A 26 7.80 4.23 -5.24
N ASP A 27 8.72 4.33 -4.27
CA ASP A 27 10.13 4.58 -4.54
C ASP A 27 10.78 3.42 -5.31
N CYS A 28 10.47 2.17 -4.97
CA CYS A 28 10.96 1.01 -5.71
C CYS A 28 10.48 1.06 -7.16
N ILE A 29 9.20 1.36 -7.40
CA ILE A 29 8.66 1.48 -8.75
C ILE A 29 9.40 2.54 -9.55
N ALA A 30 9.57 3.73 -8.97
CA ALA A 30 10.22 4.84 -9.64
C ALA A 30 11.70 4.54 -10.00
N LYS A 31 12.43 3.86 -9.12
CA LYS A 31 13.86 3.60 -9.28
C LYS A 31 14.16 2.37 -10.14
N ASN A 32 13.40 1.29 -9.95
CA ASN A 32 13.77 -0.04 -10.45
C ASN A 32 12.85 -0.51 -11.58
N PHE A 33 11.56 -0.19 -11.52
CA PHE A 33 10.60 -0.65 -12.52
C PHE A 33 10.48 0.32 -13.70
N LEU A 34 10.23 1.60 -13.42
CA LEU A 34 9.76 2.56 -14.43
C LEU A 34 10.75 2.72 -15.59
N GLY A 35 12.04 2.81 -15.30
CA GLY A 35 13.08 3.00 -16.32
C GLY A 35 13.18 1.82 -17.28
N GLU A 36 13.16 0.59 -16.78
CA GLU A 36 13.25 -0.62 -17.60
C GLU A 36 11.94 -0.89 -18.35
N TRP A 37 10.80 -0.65 -17.70
CA TRP A 37 9.50 -0.74 -18.34
C TRP A 37 9.36 0.25 -19.51
N LEU A 38 9.83 1.50 -19.33
CA LEU A 38 9.83 2.51 -20.40
C LEU A 38 10.77 2.18 -21.57
N LYS A 39 11.81 1.36 -21.33
CA LYS A 39 12.68 0.82 -22.40
C LYS A 39 12.04 -0.37 -23.14
N GLY A 40 10.83 -0.78 -22.75
CA GLY A 40 10.10 -1.89 -23.37
C GLY A 40 10.48 -3.26 -22.82
N ALA A 41 11.16 -3.33 -21.68
CA ALA A 41 11.49 -4.60 -21.06
C ALA A 41 10.23 -5.26 -20.49
N ASN A 42 10.09 -6.58 -20.69
CA ASN A 42 8.95 -7.36 -20.22
C ASN A 42 9.20 -7.83 -18.79
N LEU A 43 8.80 -7.00 -17.82
CA LEU A 43 8.97 -7.24 -16.39
C LEU A 43 7.67 -6.87 -15.66
N SER A 44 7.34 -7.63 -14.62
CA SER A 44 6.19 -7.35 -13.77
C SER A 44 6.58 -6.49 -12.57
N ILE A 45 5.77 -5.48 -12.26
CA ILE A 45 5.98 -4.59 -11.11
C ILE A 45 6.02 -5.36 -9.78
N ASN A 46 5.24 -6.45 -9.71
CA ASN A 46 5.15 -7.30 -8.54
C ASN A 46 6.37 -8.22 -8.37
N GLU A 47 7.12 -8.47 -9.44
CA GLU A 47 8.37 -9.24 -9.39
C GLU A 47 9.54 -8.33 -9.00
N VAL A 48 9.54 -7.08 -9.48
CA VAL A 48 10.62 -6.11 -9.21
C VAL A 48 10.55 -5.53 -7.80
N CYS A 49 9.33 -5.28 -7.29
CA CYS A 49 9.09 -4.65 -5.99
C CYS A 49 8.25 -5.54 -5.06
N GLN A 50 8.50 -6.86 -5.11
CA GLN A 50 7.69 -7.86 -4.39
C GLN A 50 7.72 -7.65 -2.88
N GLU A 51 8.90 -7.34 -2.32
CA GLU A 51 9.09 -7.20 -0.88
C GLU A 51 8.31 -6.00 -0.34
N GLU A 52 8.44 -4.83 -1.00
CA GLU A 52 7.72 -3.62 -0.62
C GLU A 52 6.21 -3.77 -0.83
N TYR A 53 5.79 -4.44 -1.90
CA TYR A 53 4.39 -4.74 -2.17
C TYR A 53 3.78 -5.63 -1.08
N THR A 54 4.48 -6.71 -0.71
CA THR A 54 4.00 -7.66 0.32
C THR A 54 3.87 -6.96 1.66
N LYS A 55 4.89 -6.21 2.07
CA LYS A 55 4.87 -5.47 3.34
C LYS A 55 3.76 -4.41 3.38
N MET A 56 3.51 -3.74 2.26
CA MET A 56 2.42 -2.80 2.12
C MET A 56 1.06 -3.49 2.26
N GLN A 57 0.85 -4.63 1.59
CA GLN A 57 -0.41 -5.40 1.65
C GLN A 57 -0.69 -5.96 3.04
N GLU A 58 0.32 -6.46 3.74
CA GLU A 58 0.19 -6.93 5.13
C GLU A 58 -0.32 -5.81 6.04
N LEU A 59 0.34 -4.64 5.99
CA LEU A 59 -0.05 -3.48 6.80
C LEU A 59 -1.43 -2.92 6.38
N ASP A 60 -1.78 -2.99 5.10
CA ASP A 60 -3.09 -2.53 4.61
C ASP A 60 -4.20 -3.43 5.15
N GLY A 61 -4.03 -4.75 5.09
CA GLY A 61 -4.99 -5.72 5.64
C GLY A 61 -5.17 -5.61 7.15
N GLU A 62 -4.11 -5.31 7.90
CA GLU A 62 -4.19 -5.04 9.35
C GLU A 62 -4.97 -3.76 9.67
N ASN A 63 -4.80 -2.71 8.87
CA ASN A 63 -5.42 -1.41 9.12
C ASN A 63 -6.84 -1.27 8.53
N TYR A 64 -7.14 -2.02 7.47
CA TYR A 64 -8.38 -1.97 6.71
C TYR A 64 -8.93 -3.38 6.49
N PRO A 65 -9.59 -3.97 7.50
CA PRO A 65 -10.24 -5.25 7.34
C PRO A 65 -11.29 -5.18 6.22
N PRO A 66 -11.57 -6.32 5.54
CA PRO A 66 -12.52 -6.36 4.44
C PRO A 66 -13.88 -5.81 4.86
N LEU A 67 -14.42 -4.92 4.03
CA LEU A 67 -15.74 -4.33 4.28
C LEU A 67 -16.80 -5.44 4.33
N PRO A 68 -17.72 -5.41 5.30
CA PRO A 68 -18.69 -6.49 5.54
C PRO A 68 -19.73 -6.68 4.42
N PHE A 69 -19.64 -5.91 3.33
CA PHE A 69 -20.61 -5.90 2.22
C PHE A 69 -20.07 -6.52 0.93
N LYS A 70 -18.87 -7.10 0.95
CA LYS A 70 -18.34 -7.87 -0.18
C LYS A 70 -18.04 -9.30 0.26
N LEU A 71 -19.11 -10.04 0.49
CA LEU A 71 -19.17 -11.46 0.18
C LEU A 71 -19.90 -11.56 -1.17
N ASP A 72 -19.40 -12.45 -2.01
CA ASP A 72 -19.92 -12.79 -3.34
C ASP A 72 -19.55 -11.81 -4.47
N THR A 73 -18.38 -12.04 -5.06
CA THR A 73 -18.28 -11.94 -6.51
C THR A 73 -17.56 -13.20 -6.98
N GLN A 74 -18.36 -14.03 -7.66
CA GLN A 74 -18.11 -15.29 -8.39
C GLN A 74 -16.67 -15.76 -8.57
#